data_AF-A0A957YVB2-F1
#
_entry.id   AF-A0A957YVB2-F1
#
_cell.length_a   1.000
_cell.length_b   1.000
_cell.length_c   1.000
_cell.angle_alpha   90.00
_cell.angle_beta   90.00
_cell.angle_gamma   90.00
#
_symmetry.space_group_name_H-M   'P 1'
#
loop_
_entity.id
_entity.type
_entity.pdbx_description
1 polymer ?
#
loop_
_entity_poly.entity_id
_entity_poly.type
_entity_poly.pdbx_seq_one_letter_code
_entity_poly.pdbx_strand_id
1 'polypeptide(L)'
;PLRHLLLVVTATDEAGNELALQAGSVLPDWAGNYAAVPGAYFAKVLRDKWTGEVPTGAYWREIELVEDTRIGALATAERTYRFQAPADHRATVEIQLIYRRAYQQLIDWKNWPDQDVVMAQQSITVEQ
;
A
#
# COMPACT_ATOMS: atom_id res chain seq x y z
N PRO A 1 16.44 -2.53 -2.56
CA PRO A 1 15.40 -1.63 -3.11
C PRO A 1 14.00 -2.26 -3.23
N LEU A 2 13.90 -3.57 -3.49
CA LEU A 2 12.62 -4.27 -3.73
C LEU A 2 11.64 -4.28 -2.55
N ARG A 3 12.16 -4.33 -1.32
CA ARG A 3 11.37 -4.41 -0.10
C ARG A 3 10.62 -3.11 0.14
N HIS A 4 9.36 -3.21 0.50
CA HIS A 4 8.50 -2.06 0.76
C HIS A 4 7.41 -2.40 1.77
N LEU A 5 6.81 -1.35 2.32
CA LEU A 5 5.61 -1.46 3.15
C LEU A 5 4.40 -0.92 2.39
N LEU A 6 3.24 -1.51 2.63
CA LEU A 6 1.93 -1.05 2.17
C LEU A 6 1.07 -0.80 3.41
N LEU A 7 0.64 0.43 3.61
CA LEU A 7 -0.46 0.77 4.49
C LEU A 7 -1.75 0.58 3.71
N VAL A 8 -2.59 -0.34 4.16
CA VAL A 8 -3.90 -0.64 3.58
C VAL A 8 -4.97 -0.18 4.56
N VAL A 9 -5.95 0.57 4.08
CA VAL A 9 -7.06 1.09 4.88
C VAL A 9 -8.37 0.68 4.24
N THR A 10 -9.13 -0.13 4.95
CA THR A 10 -10.44 -0.60 4.52
C THR A 10 -11.48 -0.09 5.50
N ALA A 11 -12.56 0.50 5.00
CA ALA A 11 -13.68 0.95 5.82
C ALA A 11 -14.95 0.24 5.35
N THR A 12 -15.70 -0.34 6.27
CA THR A 12 -16.93 -1.10 5.98
C THR A 12 -18.11 -0.66 6.86
N ASP A 13 -19.33 -0.84 6.37
CA ASP A 13 -20.57 -0.74 7.16
C ASP A 13 -20.81 -1.98 8.05
N GLU A 14 -21.91 -2.03 8.81
CA GLU A 14 -22.25 -3.20 9.64
C GLU A 14 -22.49 -4.49 8.82
N ALA A 15 -22.91 -4.35 7.57
CA ALA A 15 -23.13 -5.48 6.67
C ALA A 15 -21.82 -5.96 5.99
N GLY A 16 -20.70 -5.27 6.21
CA GLY A 16 -19.40 -5.57 5.63
C GLY A 16 -19.19 -5.00 4.23
N ASN A 17 -20.05 -4.10 3.75
CA ASN A 17 -19.86 -3.45 2.46
C ASN A 17 -18.81 -2.34 2.57
N GLU A 18 -17.91 -2.25 1.60
CA GLU A 18 -16.88 -1.21 1.58
C GLU A 18 -17.49 0.20 1.40
N LEU A 19 -17.03 1.12 2.22
CA LEU A 19 -17.38 2.53 2.15
C LEU A 19 -16.54 3.24 1.11
N ALA A 20 -17.17 4.12 0.33
CA ALA A 20 -16.47 4.87 -0.71
C ALA A 20 -15.44 5.84 -0.10
N LEU A 21 -14.20 5.81 -0.63
CA LEU A 21 -13.17 6.79 -0.28
C LEU A 21 -13.54 8.15 -0.86
N GLN A 22 -13.69 9.16 0.01
CA GLN A 22 -13.96 10.55 -0.37
C GLN A 22 -12.68 11.37 -0.50
N ALA A 23 -11.69 11.11 0.36
CA ALA A 23 -10.38 11.77 0.29
C ALA A 23 -9.28 10.87 0.88
N GLY A 24 -8.09 10.90 0.26
CA GLY A 24 -6.94 10.09 0.65
C GLY A 24 -6.23 9.55 -0.59
N SER A 25 -5.04 8.98 -0.41
CA SER A 25 -4.34 8.29 -1.49
C SER A 25 -4.87 6.87 -1.66
N VAL A 26 -4.69 6.33 -2.86
CA VAL A 26 -4.82 4.89 -3.14
C VAL A 26 -3.46 4.33 -3.51
N LEU A 27 -3.31 3.03 -3.32
CA LEU A 27 -2.10 2.32 -3.71
C LEU A 27 -1.97 2.24 -5.24
N PRO A 28 -0.76 2.39 -5.79
CA PRO A 28 -0.51 2.39 -7.23
C PRO A 28 -0.65 0.98 -7.83
N ASP A 29 -0.78 0.90 -9.16
CA ASP A 29 -0.95 -0.36 -9.90
C ASP A 29 0.10 -1.43 -9.58
N TRP A 30 1.36 -1.04 -9.36
CA TRP A 30 2.44 -1.98 -9.06
C TRP A 30 2.30 -2.65 -7.67
N ALA A 31 1.43 -2.15 -6.80
CA ALA A 31 1.06 -2.80 -5.55
C ALA A 31 0.27 -4.10 -5.77
N GLY A 32 -0.14 -4.40 -7.01
CA GLY A 32 -0.69 -5.70 -7.38
C GLY A 32 -2.10 -5.91 -6.83
N ASN A 33 -2.30 -6.95 -6.03
CA ASN A 33 -3.57 -7.25 -5.37
C ASN A 33 -4.08 -6.14 -4.45
N TYR A 34 -3.24 -5.19 -4.06
CA TYR A 34 -3.65 -3.99 -3.31
C TYR A 34 -3.78 -2.73 -4.16
N ALA A 35 -3.66 -2.84 -5.49
CA ALA A 35 -3.82 -1.69 -6.38
C ALA A 35 -5.21 -1.05 -6.21
N ALA A 36 -5.25 0.29 -6.29
CA ALA A 36 -6.44 1.12 -6.12
C ALA A 36 -7.12 1.03 -4.73
N VAL A 37 -6.60 0.23 -3.79
CA VAL A 37 -7.10 0.19 -2.41
C VAL A 37 -6.65 1.47 -1.68
N PRO A 38 -7.50 2.09 -0.83
CA PRO A 38 -7.09 3.23 -0.02
C PRO A 38 -5.86 2.89 0.84
N GLY A 39 -4.84 3.73 0.76
CA GLY A 39 -3.57 3.37 1.37
C GLY A 39 -2.40 4.23 0.94
N ALA A 40 -1.22 3.84 1.42
CA ALA A 40 0.05 4.48 1.09
C ALA A 40 1.17 3.43 1.07
N TYR A 41 2.20 3.64 0.26
CA TYR A 41 3.37 2.78 0.24
C TYR A 41 4.60 3.50 0.79
N PHE A 42 5.51 2.72 1.37
CA PHE A 42 6.81 3.17 1.85
C PHE A 42 7.89 2.35 1.15
N ALA A 43 8.42 2.89 0.05
CA ALA A 43 9.29 2.18 -0.87
C ALA A 43 10.38 3.09 -1.44
N LYS A 44 11.46 2.46 -1.93
CA LYS A 44 12.42 3.14 -2.81
C LYS A 44 12.15 2.69 -4.24
N VAL A 45 11.49 3.54 -5.01
CA VAL A 45 11.09 3.27 -6.38
C VAL A 45 12.19 3.72 -7.33
N LEU A 46 12.60 2.81 -8.20
CA LEU A 46 13.69 3.02 -9.16
C LEU A 46 13.16 2.83 -10.59
N ARG A 47 13.79 3.53 -11.53
CA ARG A 47 13.62 3.34 -12.97
C ARG A 47 14.87 2.69 -13.56
N ASP A 48 14.71 1.64 -14.36
CA ASP A 48 15.78 1.12 -15.20
C ASP A 48 15.96 2.08 -16.39
N LYS A 49 17.13 2.72 -16.53
CA LYS A 49 17.36 3.68 -17.62
C LYS A 49 17.45 3.03 -18.99
N TRP A 50 17.66 1.72 -19.08
CA TRP A 50 17.78 1.02 -20.35
C TRP A 50 16.40 0.69 -20.95
N THR A 51 15.41 0.42 -20.11
CA THR A 51 14.08 -0.05 -20.52
C THR A 51 12.96 0.92 -20.17
N GLY A 52 13.19 1.83 -19.23
CA GLY A 52 12.18 2.73 -18.68
C GLY A 52 11.26 2.09 -17.63
N GLU A 53 11.44 0.80 -17.31
CA GLU A 53 10.62 0.05 -16.34
C GLU A 53 10.57 0.74 -14.96
N VAL A 54 9.37 0.91 -14.42
CA VAL A 54 9.10 1.44 -13.07
C VAL A 54 7.91 0.70 -12.45
N PRO A 55 8.04 0.18 -11.21
CA PRO A 55 9.27 0.08 -10.45
C PRO A 55 10.16 -1.05 -10.99
N THR A 56 11.46 -0.79 -11.20
CA THR A 56 12.37 -1.87 -11.66
C THR A 56 12.89 -2.74 -10.52
N GLY A 57 12.99 -4.05 -10.79
CA GLY A 57 13.78 -4.98 -9.98
C GLY A 57 15.23 -5.13 -10.41
N ALA A 58 15.62 -4.59 -11.57
CA ALA A 58 16.93 -4.72 -12.18
C ALA A 58 17.95 -3.69 -11.64
N TYR A 59 18.11 -3.64 -10.32
CA TYR A 59 18.98 -2.66 -9.65
C TYR A 59 20.49 -2.82 -9.94
N TRP A 60 20.88 -3.84 -10.70
CA TRP A 60 22.24 -4.05 -11.20
C TRP A 60 22.53 -3.32 -12.52
N ARG A 61 21.51 -2.73 -13.18
CA ARG A 61 21.66 -1.86 -14.36
C ARG A 61 21.80 -0.39 -13.96
N GLU A 62 22.00 0.48 -14.94
CA GLU A 62 21.96 1.92 -14.70
C GLU A 62 20.53 2.33 -14.29
N ILE A 63 20.41 2.95 -13.11
CA ILE A 63 19.13 3.30 -12.50
C ILE A 63 18.97 4.80 -12.29
N GLU A 64 17.73 5.24 -12.25
CA GLU A 64 17.32 6.56 -11.77
C GLU A 64 16.42 6.39 -10.54
N LEU A 65 16.61 7.25 -9.53
CA LEU A 65 15.70 7.32 -8.39
C LEU A 65 14.43 8.05 -8.83
N VAL A 66 13.29 7.37 -8.82
CA VAL A 66 11.99 8.01 -9.07
C VAL A 66 11.51 8.68 -7.80
N GLU A 67 11.50 7.93 -6.71
CA GLU A 67 11.07 8.42 -5.40
C GLU A 67 11.56 7.52 -4.26
N ASP A 68 11.62 8.08 -3.06
CA ASP A 68 11.96 7.37 -1.83
C ASP A 68 10.98 7.78 -0.74
N THR A 69 9.91 7.00 -0.58
CA THR A 69 8.86 7.24 0.42
C THR A 69 9.09 6.46 1.70
N ARG A 70 10.25 5.81 1.87
CA ARG A 70 10.55 5.07 3.10
C ARG A 70 10.53 6.02 4.30
N ILE A 71 9.99 5.52 5.42
CA ILE A 71 10.00 6.25 6.68
C ILE A 71 11.46 6.40 7.12
N GLY A 72 11.90 7.64 7.36
CA GLY A 72 13.24 7.93 7.85
C GLY A 72 13.52 7.27 9.19
N ALA A 73 14.79 7.11 9.55
CA ALA A 73 15.16 6.55 10.84
C ALA A 73 14.53 7.37 11.99
N LEU A 74 13.81 6.68 12.88
CA LEU A 74 13.07 7.29 14.01
C LEU A 74 12.01 8.32 13.60
N ALA A 75 11.68 8.42 12.31
CA ALA A 75 10.65 9.32 11.82
C ALA A 75 9.26 8.68 11.93
N THR A 76 8.24 9.53 11.92
CA THR A 76 6.84 9.14 11.86
C THR A 76 6.26 9.62 10.53
N ALA A 77 5.43 8.79 9.90
CA ALA A 77 4.65 9.17 8.73
C ALA A 77 3.17 9.12 9.06
N GLU A 78 2.45 10.21 8.76
CA GLU A 78 1.02 10.33 9.00
C GLU A 78 0.25 10.42 7.69
N ARG A 79 -0.94 9.83 7.65
CA ARG A 79 -1.85 9.86 6.49
C ARG A 79 -3.27 10.06 7.00
N THR A 80 -4.07 10.80 6.24
CA THR A 80 -5.48 11.06 6.54
C THR A 80 -6.35 10.51 5.43
N TYR A 81 -7.35 9.72 5.80
CA TYR A 81 -8.35 9.16 4.91
C TYR A 81 -9.74 9.59 5.38
N ARG A 82 -10.63 9.87 4.43
CA ARG A 82 -12.03 10.18 4.68
C ARG A 82 -12.90 9.27 3.82
N PHE A 83 -13.84 8.61 4.47
CA PHE A 83 -14.79 7.72 3.82
C PHE A 83 -16.20 8.30 3.89
N GLN A 84 -17.05 7.91 2.96
CA GLN A 84 -18.47 8.21 3.01
C GLN A 84 -19.08 7.53 4.25
N ALA A 85 -19.80 8.30 5.08
CA ALA A 85 -20.50 7.74 6.22
C ALA A 85 -21.61 6.79 5.77
N PRO A 86 -21.78 5.62 6.41
CA PRO A 86 -22.86 4.69 6.12
C PRO A 86 -24.20 5.20 6.68
N ALA A 87 -25.30 4.66 6.17
CA ALA A 87 -26.66 5.09 6.53
C ALA A 87 -27.04 4.75 7.98
N ASP A 88 -26.43 3.71 8.55
CA ASP A 88 -26.58 3.27 9.94
C ASP A 88 -25.64 4.02 10.91
N HIS A 89 -24.84 4.96 10.40
CA HIS A 89 -23.87 5.76 11.16
C HIS A 89 -22.79 4.95 11.89
N ARG A 90 -22.61 3.67 11.54
CA ARG A 90 -21.60 2.80 12.14
C ARG A 90 -20.68 2.22 11.09
N ALA A 91 -19.38 2.42 11.28
CA ALA A 91 -18.36 1.91 10.40
C ALA A 91 -17.26 1.17 11.17
N THR A 92 -16.69 0.15 10.54
CA THR A 92 -15.43 -0.46 10.99
C THR A 92 -14.32 -0.06 10.04
N VAL A 93 -13.24 0.49 10.57
CA VAL A 93 -12.04 0.83 9.82
C VAL A 93 -10.92 -0.13 10.20
N GLU A 94 -10.52 -0.98 9.27
CA GLU A 94 -9.37 -1.86 9.38
C GLU A 94 -8.14 -1.22 8.72
N ILE A 95 -7.04 -1.20 9.46
CA ILE A 95 -5.78 -0.60 9.03
C ILE A 95 -4.70 -1.68 9.17
N GLN A 96 -4.05 -2.03 8.07
CA GLN A 96 -2.96 -3.00 8.05
C GLN A 96 -1.68 -2.37 7.50
N LEU A 97 -0.56 -2.67 8.14
CA LEU A 97 0.77 -2.38 7.64
C LEU A 97 1.40 -3.69 7.18
N ILE A 98 1.58 -3.82 5.87
CA ILE A 98 2.04 -5.05 5.22
C ILE A 98 3.47 -4.85 4.76
N TYR A 99 4.36 -5.76 5.10
CA TYR A 99 5.69 -5.84 4.52
C TYR A 99 5.69 -6.81 3.35
N ARG A 100 6.19 -6.34 2.20
CA ARG A 100 6.37 -7.15 1.01
C ARG A 100 7.82 -7.11 0.54
N ARG A 101 8.34 -8.28 0.17
CA ARG A 101 9.76 -8.46 -0.17
C ARG A 101 10.13 -8.03 -1.59
N ALA A 102 9.19 -8.07 -2.54
CA ALA A 102 9.39 -7.67 -3.94
C ALA A 102 8.08 -7.20 -4.59
N TYR A 103 8.15 -6.47 -5.71
CA TYR A 103 6.96 -6.04 -6.45
C TYR A 103 6.15 -7.23 -6.98
N GLN A 104 4.82 -7.12 -7.02
CA GLN A 104 3.92 -8.24 -7.32
C GLN A 104 4.28 -8.92 -8.66
N GLN A 105 4.47 -8.15 -9.72
CA GLN A 105 4.81 -8.68 -11.04
C GLN A 105 6.07 -9.56 -11.01
N LEU A 106 7.08 -9.19 -10.23
CA LEU A 106 8.31 -9.98 -10.09
C LEU A 106 8.06 -11.27 -9.30
N ILE A 107 7.24 -11.21 -8.24
CA ILE A 107 6.82 -12.39 -7.47
C ILE A 107 6.10 -13.36 -8.41
N ASP A 108 5.15 -12.87 -9.20
CA ASP A 108 4.36 -13.67 -10.15
C ASP A 108 5.26 -14.31 -11.22
N TRP A 109 6.13 -13.52 -11.87
CA TRP A 109 7.06 -14.03 -12.89
C TRP A 109 8.00 -15.11 -12.37
N LYS A 110 8.37 -15.05 -11.09
CA LYS A 110 9.28 -16.02 -10.47
C LYS A 110 8.56 -17.13 -9.75
N ASN A 111 7.23 -17.10 -9.70
CA ASN A 111 6.39 -18.00 -8.92
C ASN A 111 6.92 -18.14 -7.48
N TRP A 112 7.31 -17.02 -6.88
CA TRP A 112 7.75 -17.01 -5.49
C TRP A 112 6.52 -17.17 -4.59
N PRO A 113 6.64 -17.91 -3.46
CA PRO A 113 5.54 -17.99 -2.51
C PRO A 113 5.21 -16.59 -1.99
N ASP A 114 3.95 -16.36 -1.64
CA ASP A 114 3.49 -15.09 -1.08
C ASP A 114 4.41 -14.65 0.07
N GLN A 115 4.82 -13.39 0.03
CA GLN A 115 5.82 -12.81 0.94
C GLN A 115 5.23 -11.67 1.77
N ASP A 116 3.91 -11.54 1.78
CA ASP A 116 3.21 -10.56 2.57
C ASP A 116 3.22 -10.94 4.04
N VAL A 117 3.68 -10.01 4.86
CA VAL A 117 3.72 -10.13 6.31
C VAL A 117 2.99 -8.94 6.89
N VAL A 118 1.86 -9.20 7.56
CA VAL A 118 1.18 -8.17 8.36
C VAL A 118 2.08 -7.82 9.54
N MET A 119 2.72 -6.66 9.49
CA MET A 119 3.60 -6.16 10.54
C MET A 119 2.81 -5.57 11.70
N ALA A 120 1.69 -4.91 11.39
CA ALA A 120 0.79 -4.32 12.36
C ALA A 120 -0.62 -4.29 11.78
N GLN A 121 -1.60 -4.40 12.65
CA GLN A 121 -3.00 -4.27 12.30
C GLN A 121 -3.74 -3.56 13.43
N GLN A 122 -4.69 -2.71 13.07
CA GLN A 122 -5.59 -2.04 13.99
C GLN A 122 -6.99 -2.06 13.38
N SER A 123 -8.00 -2.30 14.21
CA SER A 123 -9.41 -2.14 13.85
C SER A 123 -10.03 -1.08 14.75
N ILE A 124 -10.83 -0.19 14.17
CA ILE A 124 -11.47 0.93 14.86
C ILE A 124 -12.94 0.93 14.47
N THR A 125 -13.83 0.79 15.46
CA THR A 125 -15.25 1.04 15.27
C THR A 125 -15.52 2.53 15.47
N VAL A 126 -16.20 3.13 14.52
CA VAL A 126 -16.62 4.53 14.55
C VAL A 126 -18.15 4.55 14.54
N GLU A 127 -18.71 5.20 15.55
CA GLU A 127 -20.15 5.46 15.69
C GLU A 127 -20.32 6.98 15.69
N GLN A 128 -21.20 7.50 14.83
CA GLN A 128 -21.60 8.92 14.84
C GLN A 128 -23.00 9.10 15.42
#